data_AF-A0A9D5KGS9-F1
#
_entry.id   AF-A0A9D5KGS9-F1
#
_cell.length_a   1.000
_cell.length_b   1.000
_cell.length_c   1.000
_cell.angle_alpha   90.00
_cell.angle_beta   90.00
_cell.angle_gamma   90.00
#
_symmetry.space_group_name_H-M   'P 1'
#
loop_
_entity.id
_entity.type
_entity.pdbx_description
1 polymer ?
#
loop_
_entity_poly.entity_id
_entity_poly.type
_entity_poly.pdbx_seq_one_letter_code
_entity_poly.pdbx_strand_id
1 'polypeptide(L)'
;VETGRHAAPRAGNGPAETPAPPREAPAAGRPRADAAARGSQDDLVARVADEVIRRLGDSISRDALRDMIQSLARGQPGPPDSAKIDLRDAPPRAAGRGAAAAERIGAIASFPVRKETCEVPIWKVTLGATRREGGTRGQTLTIGGATCMPFHLWEGDMPHRPLVAMEVFDTVSPKYPDVLRAIHGDIVDSPAEMARVCVEKYGVDLVSIRLEGTHPEKGNRTPEQTVDLVKSVLGAVDVPLIITGHSHFERNNDVLKAVARACAGENLLLNWVEQDNYRTIAGAAIAYGHCVVAQSPIDVNIGKQMNILLTNMDIKQEQIVMDPMTGSTGYGIEYTYSVMERIRLTALGGDRMLAGPMIVSPGQECAKIKEFKASEQDFPAWGDLRKRAAAWELATATSLLYAGADILILYHPEAAMRTKDTIDKLMR
;
A
#
# COMPACT_ATOMS: atom_id res chain seq x y z
N VAL A 1 -28.00 58.14 -35.44
CA VAL A 1 -27.12 59.32 -35.45
C VAL A 1 -25.71 58.78 -35.59
N GLU A 2 -25.15 58.97 -36.80
CA GLU A 2 -23.73 58.98 -37.21
C GLU A 2 -22.76 57.91 -36.68
N THR A 3 -21.92 57.21 -37.45
CA THR A 3 -21.61 57.08 -38.90
C THR A 3 -20.66 55.87 -38.99
N GLY A 4 -20.85 54.90 -39.89
CA GLY A 4 -20.05 54.70 -41.13
C GLY A 4 -18.65 54.10 -40.86
N ARG A 5 -18.09 53.09 -41.56
CA ARG A 5 -18.29 52.44 -42.88
C ARG A 5 -17.54 51.10 -42.84
N HIS A 6 -18.17 49.99 -43.24
CA HIS A 6 -17.96 49.25 -44.49
C HIS A 6 -16.53 48.80 -44.89
N ALA A 7 -16.45 47.48 -45.07
CA ALA A 7 -15.90 46.72 -46.20
C ALA A 7 -14.50 46.06 -46.08
N ALA A 8 -14.53 44.72 -46.24
CA ALA A 8 -13.44 43.84 -46.69
C ALA A 8 -13.02 44.18 -48.15
N PRO A 9 -12.12 43.44 -48.88
CA PRO A 9 -11.45 42.16 -48.60
C PRO A 9 -9.99 42.00 -49.18
N ARG A 10 -9.49 40.74 -49.12
CA ARG A 10 -8.54 40.03 -50.01
C ARG A 10 -7.05 39.88 -49.65
N ALA A 11 -6.73 38.59 -49.40
CA ALA A 11 -5.71 37.75 -50.04
C ALA A 11 -4.22 38.12 -49.99
N GLY A 12 -3.41 37.21 -49.44
CA GLY A 12 -2.01 37.05 -49.85
C GLY A 12 -1.12 36.33 -48.83
N ASN A 13 -0.48 35.26 -49.32
CA ASN A 13 0.85 34.74 -48.95
C ASN A 13 1.01 33.75 -47.79
N GLY A 14 1.41 32.54 -48.18
CA GLY A 14 2.64 31.92 -47.68
C GLY A 14 2.46 30.77 -46.68
N PRO A 15 3.07 29.59 -46.92
CA PRO A 15 3.02 28.49 -45.96
C PRO A 15 3.88 28.84 -44.73
N ALA A 16 3.33 28.66 -43.54
CA ALA A 16 4.06 28.77 -42.29
C ALA A 16 5.04 27.58 -42.16
N GLU A 17 6.32 27.90 -42.09
CA GLU A 17 7.41 26.95 -41.91
C GLU A 17 7.28 26.17 -40.59
N THR A 18 7.40 24.85 -40.70
CA THR A 18 7.63 23.91 -39.60
C THR A 18 8.95 24.27 -38.88
N PRO A 19 8.98 24.39 -37.54
CA PRO A 19 10.24 24.61 -36.85
C PRO A 19 11.09 23.32 -36.89
N ALA A 20 12.30 23.43 -37.42
CA ALA A 20 13.31 22.38 -37.45
C ALA A 20 13.73 21.95 -36.03
N PRO A 21 14.12 20.69 -35.82
CA PRO A 21 14.64 20.23 -34.53
C PRO A 21 15.98 20.93 -34.21
N PRO A 22 16.27 21.19 -32.93
CA PRO A 22 17.53 21.84 -32.55
C PRO A 22 18.73 20.97 -32.91
N ARG A 23 19.72 21.60 -33.56
CA ARG A 23 21.00 21.03 -33.97
C ARG A 23 21.78 20.50 -32.76
N GLU A 24 22.32 19.29 -32.90
CA GLU A 24 23.29 18.70 -31.98
C GLU A 24 24.51 19.61 -31.82
N ALA A 25 24.85 19.94 -30.57
CA ALA A 25 26.10 20.59 -30.21
C ALA A 25 27.25 19.56 -30.30
N PRO A 26 28.46 19.98 -30.72
CA PRO A 26 29.57 19.06 -30.97
C PRO A 26 30.06 18.41 -29.67
N ALA A 27 30.39 17.13 -29.77
CA ALA A 27 30.92 16.32 -28.68
C ALA A 27 32.13 16.99 -28.01
N ALA A 28 31.96 17.40 -26.76
CA ALA A 28 33.06 17.81 -25.90
C ALA A 28 34.00 16.62 -25.69
N GLY A 29 35.22 16.74 -26.21
CA GLY A 29 36.27 15.74 -26.08
C GLY A 29 36.53 15.40 -24.61
N ARG A 30 36.68 14.10 -24.34
CA ARG A 30 37.18 13.61 -23.05
C ARG A 30 38.54 14.28 -22.77
N PRO A 31 38.75 14.91 -21.60
CA PRO A 31 40.08 15.32 -21.22
C PRO A 31 40.95 14.08 -21.05
N ARG A 32 42.11 14.06 -21.71
CA ARG A 32 43.21 13.15 -21.42
C ARG A 32 43.56 13.27 -19.94
N ALA A 33 43.46 12.16 -19.21
CA ALA A 33 44.02 12.04 -17.88
C ALA A 33 45.54 11.89 -18.02
N ASP A 34 46.26 13.02 -18.03
CA ASP A 34 47.69 13.01 -17.72
C ASP A 34 47.89 13.19 -16.21
N ALA A 35 48.79 12.37 -15.70
CA ALA A 35 49.10 12.17 -14.30
C ALA A 35 49.77 13.39 -13.66
N ALA A 36 49.21 13.88 -12.54
CA ALA A 36 49.96 14.43 -11.40
C ALA A 36 49.02 14.84 -10.25
N ALA A 37 48.78 13.92 -9.31
CA ALA A 37 48.55 14.22 -7.88
C ALA A 37 48.45 12.89 -7.11
N ARG A 38 49.57 12.21 -6.91
CA ARG A 38 49.66 11.16 -5.89
C ARG A 38 49.79 11.86 -4.53
N GLY A 39 48.68 12.37 -3.99
CA GLY A 39 48.59 12.63 -2.56
C GLY A 39 48.54 11.29 -1.84
N SER A 40 49.35 11.08 -0.80
CA SER A 40 49.30 9.83 -0.04
C SER A 40 47.92 9.68 0.59
N GLN A 41 47.57 8.44 0.93
CA GLN A 41 46.32 8.13 1.64
C GLN A 41 46.19 8.96 2.94
N ASP A 42 47.32 9.37 3.53
CA ASP A 42 47.37 10.23 4.72
C ASP A 42 46.87 11.66 4.44
N ASP A 43 47.10 12.17 3.23
CA ASP A 43 46.72 13.53 2.81
C ASP A 43 45.19 13.64 2.57
N LEU A 44 44.57 12.52 2.18
CA LEU A 44 43.12 12.40 2.06
C LEU A 44 42.46 12.24 3.44
N VAL A 45 43.07 11.44 4.33
CA VAL A 45 42.61 11.24 5.70
C VAL A 45 42.66 12.55 6.50
N ALA A 46 43.72 13.36 6.33
CA ALA A 46 43.83 14.66 6.99
C ALA A 46 42.70 15.62 6.57
N ARG A 47 42.37 15.68 5.27
CA ARG A 47 41.30 16.56 4.75
C ARG A 47 39.91 16.13 5.21
N VAL A 48 39.65 14.82 5.31
CA VAL A 48 38.39 14.28 5.82
C VAL A 48 38.27 14.53 7.32
N ALA A 49 39.36 14.39 8.08
CA ALA A 49 39.39 14.68 9.51
C ALA A 49 39.09 16.17 9.79
N ASP A 50 39.68 17.10 9.04
CA ASP A 50 39.42 18.53 9.21
C ASP A 50 37.96 18.92 8.89
N GLU A 51 37.36 18.31 7.86
CA GLU A 51 35.95 18.52 7.51
C GLU A 51 34.99 17.97 8.59
N VAL A 52 35.35 16.83 9.20
CA VAL A 52 34.60 16.21 10.30
C VAL A 52 34.71 17.04 11.60
N ILE A 53 35.91 17.55 11.91
CA ILE A 53 36.15 18.44 13.05
C ILE A 53 35.33 19.73 12.93
N ARG A 54 35.25 20.29 11.71
CA ARG A 54 34.48 21.52 11.44
C ARG A 54 32.97 21.33 11.59
N ARG A 55 32.45 20.11 11.42
CA ARG A 55 31.02 19.79 11.52
C ARG A 55 30.57 19.33 12.91
N LEU A 56 31.48 18.83 13.75
CA LEU A 56 31.16 18.26 15.07
C LEU A 56 31.46 19.19 16.25
N GLY A 57 31.95 20.41 15.98
CA GLY A 57 32.53 21.34 16.95
C GLY A 57 31.70 21.68 18.20
N ASP A 58 30.39 21.46 18.20
CA ASP A 58 29.52 21.85 19.33
C ASP A 58 28.83 20.68 20.06
N SER A 59 29.05 19.41 19.70
CA SER A 59 28.26 18.29 20.27
C SER A 59 29.04 17.09 20.80
N ILE A 60 30.37 17.05 20.68
CA ILE A 60 31.17 15.89 21.11
C ILE A 60 32.36 16.34 21.97
N SER A 61 32.50 15.76 23.16
CA SER A 61 33.62 16.00 24.07
C SER A 61 34.96 15.68 23.40
N ARG A 62 35.99 16.52 23.64
CA ARG A 62 37.32 16.38 23.00
C ARG A 62 37.96 15.00 23.18
N ASP A 63 37.62 14.28 24.25
CA ASP A 63 38.15 12.93 24.51
C ASP A 63 37.51 11.87 23.60
N ALA A 64 36.20 11.95 23.32
CA ALA A 64 35.53 11.05 22.37
C ALA A 64 35.99 11.28 20.92
N LEU A 65 36.33 12.53 20.59
CA LEU A 65 36.91 12.87 19.29
C LEU A 65 38.33 12.35 19.15
N ARG A 66 39.14 12.38 20.22
CA ARG A 66 40.50 11.83 20.25
C ARG A 66 40.49 10.31 20.03
N ASP A 67 39.54 9.59 20.64
CA ASP A 67 39.40 8.14 20.48
C ASP A 67 38.98 7.75 19.05
N MET A 68 38.09 8.52 18.43
CA MET A 68 37.72 8.30 17.01
C MET A 68 38.89 8.56 16.05
N ILE A 69 39.65 9.64 16.27
CA ILE A 69 40.82 9.96 15.43
C ILE A 69 41.91 8.89 15.58
N GLN A 70 42.13 8.38 16.81
CA GLN A 70 43.07 7.28 17.05
C GLN A 70 42.59 5.93 16.49
N SER A 71 41.29 5.73 16.34
CA SER A 71 40.70 4.55 15.69
C SER A 71 40.86 4.61 14.16
N LEU A 72 40.68 5.80 13.57
CA LEU A 72 40.84 6.02 12.12
C LEU A 72 42.31 6.00 11.67
N ALA A 73 43.24 6.53 12.47
CA ALA A 73 44.68 6.52 12.15
C ALA A 73 45.34 5.14 12.25
N ARG A 74 44.73 4.18 12.95
CA ARG A 74 45.30 2.84 13.13
C ARG A 74 45.04 1.88 11.97
N GLY A 75 44.25 2.28 10.96
CA GLY A 75 43.79 1.38 9.92
C GLY A 75 42.92 0.27 10.52
N GLN A 76 41.90 -0.18 9.79
CA GLN A 76 41.29 -1.46 10.19
C GLN A 76 42.38 -2.52 10.09
N PRO A 77 42.63 -3.32 11.14
CA PRO A 77 43.43 -4.52 10.95
C PRO A 77 42.70 -5.32 9.87
N GLY A 78 43.44 -5.72 8.83
CA GLY A 78 42.95 -6.74 7.91
C GLY A 78 42.45 -7.95 8.70
N PRO A 79 41.61 -8.82 8.11
CA PRO A 79 41.20 -10.05 8.77
C PRO A 79 42.47 -10.71 9.32
N PRO A 80 42.47 -11.14 10.60
CA PRO A 80 43.68 -11.66 11.22
C PRO A 80 44.23 -12.75 10.31
N ASP A 81 45.54 -12.68 10.03
CA ASP A 81 46.26 -13.79 9.40
C ASP A 81 45.78 -15.04 10.12
N SER A 82 45.23 -15.99 9.35
CA SER A 82 44.69 -17.22 9.91
C SER A 82 45.83 -17.90 10.65
N ALA A 83 45.91 -17.67 11.97
CA ALA A 83 46.78 -18.41 12.83
C ALA A 83 46.42 -19.86 12.58
N LYS A 84 47.35 -20.61 11.99
CA LYS A 84 47.20 -22.05 11.85
C LYS A 84 47.02 -22.57 13.27
N ILE A 85 45.79 -22.86 13.64
CA ILE A 85 45.47 -23.57 14.87
C ILE A 85 46.24 -24.89 14.74
N ASP A 86 47.27 -25.07 15.55
CA ASP A 86 47.99 -26.32 15.59
C ASP A 86 47.07 -27.34 16.27
N LEU A 87 46.36 -28.11 15.45
CA LEU A 87 45.38 -29.12 15.87
C LEU A 87 46.04 -30.36 16.54
N ARG A 88 47.35 -30.33 16.78
CA ARG A 88 48.11 -31.50 17.24
C ARG A 88 47.89 -31.88 18.70
N ASP A 89 47.39 -30.95 19.54
CA ASP A 89 47.23 -31.18 20.98
C ASP A 89 45.76 -31.13 21.48
N ALA A 90 44.78 -31.33 20.59
CA ALA A 90 43.43 -31.62 21.05
C ALA A 90 43.41 -33.06 21.63
N PRO A 91 42.98 -33.27 22.89
CA PRO A 91 42.77 -34.62 23.40
C PRO A 91 41.81 -35.34 22.43
N PRO A 92 42.04 -36.62 22.09
CA PRO A 92 41.19 -37.33 21.14
C PRO A 92 39.75 -37.26 21.65
N ARG A 93 38.94 -36.42 21.00
CA ARG A 93 37.52 -36.32 21.28
C ARG A 93 36.99 -37.72 20.99
N ALA A 94 36.52 -38.41 22.03
CA ALA A 94 36.00 -39.76 21.90
C ALA A 94 35.01 -39.76 20.74
N ALA A 95 35.40 -40.35 19.61
CA ALA A 95 34.60 -40.42 18.41
C ALA A 95 33.55 -41.52 18.62
N GLY A 96 32.63 -41.29 19.56
CA GLY A 96 31.33 -41.90 19.47
C GLY A 96 30.74 -41.42 18.14
N ARG A 97 30.55 -42.34 17.19
CA ARG A 97 29.71 -42.07 16.03
C ARG A 97 28.33 -41.75 16.58
N GLY A 98 28.05 -40.46 16.82
CA GLY A 98 26.70 -40.01 17.08
C GLY A 98 25.82 -40.55 15.97
N ALA A 99 24.62 -40.99 16.34
CA ALA A 99 23.63 -41.55 15.42
C ALA A 99 23.63 -40.78 14.09
N ALA A 100 23.64 -41.53 12.98
CA ALA A 100 23.60 -40.93 11.65
C ALA A 100 22.40 -39.96 11.57
N ALA A 101 22.46 -38.92 10.73
CA ALA A 101 21.34 -37.96 10.63
C ALA A 101 19.99 -38.66 10.41
N ALA A 102 19.98 -39.74 9.63
CA ALA A 102 18.81 -40.60 9.42
C ALA A 102 18.30 -41.28 10.70
N GLU A 103 19.20 -41.75 11.57
CA GLU A 103 18.85 -42.38 12.85
C GLU A 103 18.37 -41.35 13.87
N ARG A 104 18.96 -40.14 13.87
CA ARG A 104 18.49 -39.01 14.69
C ARG A 104 17.10 -38.54 14.29
N ILE A 105 16.82 -38.45 12.99
CA ILE A 105 15.48 -38.09 12.48
C ILE A 105 14.49 -39.22 12.75
N GLY A 106 14.88 -40.48 12.51
CA GLY A 106 14.05 -41.66 12.75
C GLY A 106 13.69 -41.88 14.22
N ALA A 107 14.48 -41.35 15.16
CA ALA A 107 14.21 -41.39 16.59
C ALA A 107 13.21 -40.33 17.07
N ILE A 108 12.85 -39.33 16.25
CA ILE A 108 11.85 -38.32 16.62
C ILE A 108 10.45 -38.92 16.50
N ALA A 109 9.93 -39.45 17.61
CA ALA A 109 8.57 -39.97 17.68
C ALA A 109 7.49 -38.87 17.79
N SER A 110 7.85 -37.73 18.38
CA SER A 110 7.00 -36.56 18.53
C SER A 110 7.84 -35.31 18.76
N PHE A 111 7.35 -34.15 18.34
CA PHE A 111 7.94 -32.86 18.68
C PHE A 111 6.84 -31.88 19.12
N PRO A 112 7.09 -31.02 20.11
CA PRO A 112 6.14 -29.98 20.47
C PRO A 112 6.09 -28.93 19.35
N VAL A 113 4.89 -28.64 18.86
CA VAL A 113 4.68 -27.52 17.93
C VAL A 113 4.84 -26.23 18.73
N ARG A 114 5.80 -25.39 18.33
CA ARG A 114 5.99 -24.06 18.92
C ARG A 114 4.75 -23.21 18.65
N LYS A 115 4.29 -22.51 19.68
CA LYS A 115 3.19 -21.54 19.62
C LYS A 115 3.69 -20.22 20.15
N GLU A 116 3.41 -19.14 19.44
CA GLU A 116 3.63 -17.79 19.94
C GLU A 116 2.44 -17.33 20.80
N THR A 117 2.71 -16.46 21.78
CA THR A 117 1.66 -15.86 22.62
C THR A 117 1.19 -14.55 22.00
N CYS A 118 -0.13 -14.33 22.01
CA CYS A 118 -0.72 -13.03 21.67
C CYS A 118 -1.02 -12.23 22.93
N GLU A 119 -0.39 -11.06 23.05
CA GLU A 119 -0.59 -10.10 24.15
C GLU A 119 -1.79 -9.18 23.87
N VAL A 120 -1.97 -8.76 22.61
CA VAL A 120 -3.07 -7.88 22.19
C VAL A 120 -3.72 -8.42 20.92
N PRO A 121 -5.03 -8.74 20.96
CA PRO A 121 -5.76 -9.13 19.76
C PRO A 121 -5.94 -7.93 18.83
N ILE A 122 -6.08 -8.22 17.54
CA ILE A 122 -6.42 -7.20 16.54
C ILE A 122 -7.82 -6.66 16.83
N TRP A 123 -8.00 -5.34 16.72
CA TRP A 123 -9.28 -4.66 16.88
C TRP A 123 -10.32 -5.26 15.94
N LYS A 124 -11.58 -5.22 16.38
CA LYS A 124 -12.72 -5.67 15.59
C LYS A 124 -13.41 -4.45 15.01
N VAL A 125 -13.47 -4.37 13.69
CA VAL A 125 -14.19 -3.29 13.00
C VAL A 125 -15.36 -3.92 12.27
N THR A 126 -16.57 -3.41 12.53
CA THR A 126 -17.80 -3.86 11.85
C THR A 126 -18.21 -2.81 10.84
N LEU A 127 -18.47 -3.25 9.61
CA LEU A 127 -18.84 -2.42 8.47
C LEU A 127 -20.28 -2.67 8.07
N GLY A 128 -20.95 -1.59 7.64
CA GLY A 128 -22.36 -1.62 7.31
C GLY A 128 -23.24 -1.62 8.54
N ALA A 129 -24.51 -1.33 8.32
CA ALA A 129 -25.56 -1.38 9.34
C ALA A 129 -26.87 -1.84 8.69
N THR A 130 -27.53 -2.79 9.33
CA THR A 130 -28.84 -3.26 8.91
C THR A 130 -29.94 -2.28 9.33
N ARG A 131 -31.18 -2.52 8.86
CA ARG A 131 -32.35 -1.75 9.30
C ARG A 131 -32.55 -1.72 10.81
N ARG A 132 -32.13 -2.76 11.53
CA ARG A 132 -32.21 -2.80 13.01
C ARG A 132 -31.19 -1.91 13.69
N GLU A 133 -30.09 -1.59 13.00
CA GLU A 133 -28.98 -0.77 13.48
C GLU A 133 -29.04 0.66 12.94
N GLY A 134 -30.05 0.99 12.13
CA GLY A 134 -30.28 2.32 11.56
C GLY A 134 -29.75 2.54 10.14
N GLY A 135 -29.18 1.51 9.50
CA GLY A 135 -28.75 1.55 8.11
C GLY A 135 -29.71 0.82 7.16
N THR A 136 -29.26 0.58 5.93
CA THR A 136 -30.08 -0.11 4.91
C THR A 136 -29.41 -1.36 4.33
N ARG A 137 -28.25 -1.77 4.85
CA ARG A 137 -27.53 -2.96 4.36
C ARG A 137 -28.31 -4.24 4.67
N GLY A 138 -28.12 -5.26 3.85
CA GLY A 138 -28.71 -6.59 4.10
C GLY A 138 -27.97 -7.38 5.19
N GLN A 139 -26.69 -7.08 5.38
CA GLN A 139 -25.84 -7.67 6.42
C GLN A 139 -24.75 -6.70 6.87
N THR A 140 -24.21 -6.95 8.06
CA THR A 140 -22.95 -6.35 8.53
C THR A 140 -21.81 -7.34 8.31
N LEU A 141 -20.59 -6.81 8.15
CA LEU A 141 -19.38 -7.63 8.03
C LEU A 141 -18.33 -7.13 9.00
N THR A 142 -17.73 -8.05 9.76
CA THR A 142 -16.69 -7.72 10.75
C THR A 142 -15.34 -8.22 10.28
N ILE A 143 -14.29 -7.43 10.51
CA ILE A 143 -12.88 -7.76 10.24
C ILE A 143 -12.04 -7.68 11.52
N GLY A 144 -10.83 -8.25 11.48
CA GLY A 144 -9.90 -8.27 12.61
C GLY A 144 -10.30 -9.26 13.70
N GLY A 145 -9.88 -9.02 14.95
CA GLY A 145 -10.08 -9.96 16.06
C GLY A 145 -9.09 -11.11 16.13
N ALA A 146 -8.10 -11.16 15.23
CA ALA A 146 -7.10 -12.22 15.19
C ALA A 146 -6.18 -12.19 16.43
N THR A 147 -5.76 -13.37 16.89
CA THR A 147 -4.81 -13.56 18.00
C THR A 147 -3.56 -14.32 17.57
N CYS A 148 -3.26 -14.34 16.27
CA CYS A 148 -2.11 -15.00 15.69
C CYS A 148 -1.72 -14.32 14.38
N MET A 149 -0.58 -14.71 13.82
CA MET A 149 -0.21 -14.33 12.46
C MET A 149 -1.22 -14.90 11.45
N PRO A 150 -1.31 -14.33 10.23
CA PRO A 150 -2.33 -14.71 9.24
C PRO A 150 -2.35 -16.21 8.96
N PHE A 151 -3.51 -16.84 9.17
CA PHE A 151 -3.75 -18.27 8.98
C PHE A 151 -2.93 -19.21 9.88
N HIS A 152 -2.31 -18.69 10.95
CA HIS A 152 -1.63 -19.51 11.95
C HIS A 152 -2.61 -20.15 12.95
N LEU A 153 -3.62 -20.86 12.45
CA LEU A 153 -4.78 -21.35 13.22
C LEU A 153 -4.42 -22.46 14.24
N TRP A 154 -3.17 -22.94 14.25
CA TRP A 154 -2.70 -23.90 15.26
C TRP A 154 -2.29 -23.22 16.58
N GLU A 155 -1.98 -21.91 16.54
CA GLU A 155 -1.47 -21.14 17.68
C GLU A 155 -2.38 -19.99 18.15
N GLY A 156 -3.43 -19.65 17.39
CA GLY A 156 -4.44 -18.71 17.83
C GLY A 156 -5.69 -18.71 16.96
N ASP A 157 -6.58 -17.77 17.24
CA ASP A 157 -7.88 -17.64 16.57
C ASP A 157 -7.84 -16.54 15.50
N MET A 158 -8.53 -16.78 14.40
CA MET A 158 -8.84 -15.78 13.38
C MET A 158 -10.36 -15.79 13.15
N PRO A 159 -11.15 -15.12 14.02
CA PRO A 159 -12.61 -15.29 14.05
C PRO A 159 -13.31 -14.72 12.82
N HIS A 160 -12.67 -13.81 12.10
CA HIS A 160 -13.20 -13.21 10.88
C HIS A 160 -12.20 -13.39 9.75
N ARG A 161 -12.67 -13.92 8.62
CA ARG A 161 -11.84 -14.05 7.42
C ARG A 161 -11.58 -12.68 6.78
N PRO A 162 -10.49 -12.50 6.04
CA PRO A 162 -10.30 -11.33 5.20
C PRO A 162 -11.43 -11.17 4.18
N LEU A 163 -11.76 -9.93 3.83
CA LEU A 163 -12.83 -9.56 2.91
C LEU A 163 -12.28 -9.09 1.57
N VAL A 164 -12.98 -9.42 0.49
CA VAL A 164 -12.64 -8.98 -0.86
C VAL A 164 -13.65 -7.94 -1.32
N ALA A 165 -13.14 -6.77 -1.68
CA ALA A 165 -13.91 -5.71 -2.33
C ALA A 165 -13.57 -5.64 -3.82
N MET A 166 -14.55 -5.25 -4.64
CA MET A 166 -14.25 -4.72 -5.98
C MET A 166 -14.55 -3.23 -6.05
N GLU A 167 -13.76 -2.52 -6.84
CA GLU A 167 -13.90 -1.09 -7.02
C GLU A 167 -14.81 -0.74 -8.21
N VAL A 168 -15.70 0.23 -7.98
CA VAL A 168 -16.51 0.92 -8.99
C VAL A 168 -16.08 2.38 -9.02
N PHE A 169 -16.27 3.03 -10.16
CA PHE A 169 -15.73 4.36 -10.39
C PHE A 169 -16.84 5.36 -10.62
N ASP A 170 -16.71 6.53 -10.00
CA ASP A 170 -17.62 7.64 -10.27
C ASP A 170 -17.33 8.26 -11.66
N THR A 171 -16.08 8.20 -12.11
CA THR A 171 -15.61 8.50 -13.46
C THR A 171 -14.48 7.55 -13.83
N VAL A 172 -14.43 7.09 -15.08
CA VAL A 172 -13.42 6.13 -15.52
C VAL A 172 -12.28 6.86 -16.21
N SER A 173 -11.08 6.79 -15.63
CA SER A 173 -9.88 7.41 -16.22
C SER A 173 -9.58 6.87 -17.62
N PRO A 174 -9.17 7.69 -18.60
CA PRO A 174 -8.65 7.19 -19.88
C PRO A 174 -7.49 6.22 -19.74
N LYS A 175 -6.75 6.27 -18.62
CA LYS A 175 -5.65 5.34 -18.31
C LYS A 175 -6.11 4.02 -17.68
N TYR A 176 -7.40 3.84 -17.46
CA TYR A 176 -7.96 2.57 -16.96
C TYR A 176 -7.64 1.45 -17.96
N PRO A 177 -7.04 0.33 -17.52
CA PRO A 177 -6.51 -0.69 -18.42
C PRO A 177 -7.54 -1.23 -19.43
N ASP A 178 -7.15 -1.28 -20.70
CA ASP A 178 -8.02 -1.79 -21.78
C ASP A 178 -8.44 -3.24 -21.57
N VAL A 179 -7.58 -4.05 -20.94
CA VAL A 179 -7.92 -5.43 -20.56
C VAL A 179 -9.11 -5.50 -19.60
N LEU A 180 -9.23 -4.54 -18.67
CA LEU A 180 -10.35 -4.45 -17.75
C LEU A 180 -11.59 -3.83 -18.45
N ARG A 181 -11.39 -2.82 -19.30
CA ARG A 181 -12.48 -2.28 -20.14
C ARG A 181 -13.11 -3.36 -21.00
N ALA A 182 -12.31 -4.24 -21.60
CA ALA A 182 -12.79 -5.34 -22.41
C ALA A 182 -13.57 -6.40 -21.60
N ILE A 183 -13.37 -6.48 -20.28
CA ILE A 183 -14.08 -7.41 -19.40
C ILE A 183 -15.43 -6.82 -18.96
N HIS A 184 -15.44 -5.54 -18.59
CA HIS A 184 -16.64 -4.89 -18.06
C HIS A 184 -17.54 -4.33 -19.17
N GLY A 185 -16.98 -3.90 -20.29
CA GLY A 185 -17.71 -3.16 -21.32
C GLY A 185 -18.29 -1.87 -20.75
N ASP A 186 -19.46 -1.47 -21.25
CA ASP A 186 -20.09 -0.19 -20.92
C ASP A 186 -20.57 -0.08 -19.46
N ILE A 187 -20.68 -1.21 -18.73
CA ILE A 187 -21.11 -1.18 -17.32
C ILE A 187 -20.12 -0.43 -16.43
N VAL A 188 -18.86 -0.29 -16.86
CA VAL A 188 -17.82 0.42 -16.10
C VAL A 188 -18.18 1.89 -15.87
N ASP A 189 -19.01 2.47 -16.77
CA ASP A 189 -19.50 3.84 -16.68
C ASP A 189 -20.82 3.95 -15.89
N SER A 190 -21.33 2.84 -15.36
CA SER A 190 -22.58 2.76 -14.58
C SER A 190 -22.30 2.22 -13.16
N PRO A 191 -21.91 3.07 -12.19
CA PRO A 191 -21.39 2.63 -10.88
C PRO A 191 -22.34 1.69 -10.12
N ALA A 192 -23.65 1.99 -10.12
CA ALA A 192 -24.65 1.18 -9.43
C ALA A 192 -24.85 -0.20 -10.11
N GLU A 193 -24.87 -0.25 -11.44
CA GLU A 193 -24.96 -1.51 -12.18
C GLU A 193 -23.68 -2.33 -12.03
N MET A 194 -22.51 -1.69 -12.13
CA MET A 194 -21.23 -2.34 -11.90
C MET A 194 -21.15 -2.93 -10.49
N ALA A 195 -21.59 -2.20 -9.47
CA ALA A 195 -21.63 -2.67 -8.09
C ALA A 195 -22.51 -3.92 -7.96
N ARG A 196 -23.69 -3.90 -8.58
CA ARG A 196 -24.61 -5.05 -8.62
C ARG A 196 -23.96 -6.27 -9.29
N VAL A 197 -23.29 -6.08 -10.43
CA VAL A 197 -22.54 -7.16 -11.10
C VAL A 197 -21.40 -7.68 -10.23
N CYS A 198 -20.64 -6.81 -9.57
CA CYS A 198 -19.56 -7.23 -8.66
C CYS A 198 -20.09 -8.13 -7.54
N VAL A 199 -21.23 -7.79 -6.94
CA VAL A 199 -21.83 -8.58 -5.86
C VAL A 199 -22.49 -9.84 -6.38
N GLU A 200 -23.40 -9.74 -7.35
CA GLU A 200 -24.21 -10.88 -7.80
C GLU A 200 -23.41 -11.91 -8.62
N LYS A 201 -22.51 -11.45 -9.49
CA LYS A 201 -21.78 -12.31 -10.42
C LYS A 201 -20.42 -12.74 -9.88
N TYR A 202 -19.67 -11.82 -9.28
CA TYR A 202 -18.32 -12.09 -8.78
C TYR A 202 -18.29 -12.39 -7.27
N GLY A 203 -19.42 -12.20 -6.58
CA GLY A 203 -19.57 -12.61 -5.19
C GLY A 203 -18.70 -11.81 -4.23
N VAL A 204 -18.38 -10.54 -4.50
CA VAL A 204 -17.54 -9.73 -3.61
C VAL A 204 -18.24 -9.45 -2.28
N ASP A 205 -17.45 -9.28 -1.22
CA ASP A 205 -17.96 -9.03 0.13
C ASP A 205 -18.32 -7.57 0.35
N LEU A 206 -17.64 -6.67 -0.35
CA LEU A 206 -17.72 -5.22 -0.22
C LEU A 206 -17.66 -4.55 -1.60
N VAL A 207 -18.15 -3.32 -1.70
CA VAL A 207 -17.93 -2.48 -2.88
C VAL A 207 -17.20 -1.21 -2.47
N SER A 208 -16.09 -0.90 -3.15
CA SER A 208 -15.39 0.39 -3.03
C SER A 208 -15.87 1.32 -4.13
N ILE A 209 -16.27 2.54 -3.80
CA ILE A 209 -16.59 3.59 -4.77
C ILE A 209 -15.41 4.56 -4.81
N ARG A 210 -14.68 4.57 -5.93
CA ARG A 210 -13.61 5.55 -6.14
C ARG A 210 -14.19 6.85 -6.71
N LEU A 211 -14.00 7.93 -5.98
CA LEU A 211 -14.51 9.28 -6.26
C LEU A 211 -13.47 10.14 -6.97
N GLU A 212 -12.85 9.61 -8.04
CA GLU A 212 -11.81 10.34 -8.77
C GLU A 212 -12.36 11.58 -9.50
N GLY A 213 -13.64 11.51 -9.91
CA GLY A 213 -14.34 12.57 -10.63
C GLY A 213 -14.65 13.78 -9.77
N THR A 214 -14.51 13.71 -8.45
CA THR A 214 -14.64 14.88 -7.58
C THR A 214 -13.42 15.78 -7.63
N HIS A 215 -12.27 15.28 -8.12
CA HIS A 215 -11.05 16.06 -8.25
C HIS A 215 -11.28 17.26 -9.18
N PRO A 216 -10.81 18.48 -8.84
CA PRO A 216 -11.07 19.68 -9.64
C PRO A 216 -10.64 19.56 -11.11
N GLU A 217 -9.57 18.79 -11.36
CA GLU A 217 -9.02 18.57 -12.70
C GLU A 217 -9.54 17.32 -13.43
N LYS A 218 -10.35 16.46 -12.78
CA LYS A 218 -10.78 15.15 -13.35
C LYS A 218 -12.29 15.01 -13.50
N GLY A 219 -13.04 16.08 -13.24
CA GLY A 219 -14.49 16.13 -13.42
C GLY A 219 -15.14 17.19 -12.55
N ASN A 220 -14.52 17.55 -11.43
CA ASN A 220 -15.03 18.53 -10.46
C ASN A 220 -16.48 18.25 -10.01
N ARG A 221 -16.88 16.97 -9.93
CA ARG A 221 -18.21 16.57 -9.48
C ARG A 221 -18.49 17.14 -8.10
N THR A 222 -19.68 17.69 -7.91
CA THR A 222 -20.11 18.37 -6.67
C THR A 222 -20.37 17.39 -5.53
N PRO A 223 -20.30 17.84 -4.26
CA PRO A 223 -20.71 17.03 -3.12
C PRO A 223 -22.12 16.47 -3.27
N GLU A 224 -23.07 17.25 -3.77
CA GLU A 224 -24.47 16.85 -3.96
C GLU A 224 -24.60 15.72 -5.00
N GLN A 225 -23.97 15.89 -6.17
CA GLN A 225 -23.94 14.84 -7.20
C GLN A 225 -23.27 13.57 -6.70
N THR A 226 -22.25 13.70 -5.84
CA THR A 226 -21.55 12.56 -5.26
C THR A 226 -22.42 11.83 -4.25
N VAL A 227 -23.17 12.55 -3.43
CA VAL A 227 -24.16 11.96 -2.51
C VAL A 227 -25.20 11.16 -3.28
N ASP A 228 -25.74 11.70 -4.38
CA ASP A 228 -26.72 10.99 -5.20
C ASP A 228 -26.15 9.71 -5.81
N LEU A 229 -24.90 9.76 -6.30
CA LEU A 229 -24.19 8.59 -6.80
C LEU A 229 -23.99 7.53 -5.71
N VAL A 230 -23.49 7.91 -4.53
CA VAL A 230 -23.30 6.97 -3.40
C VAL A 230 -24.64 6.35 -2.99
N LYS A 231 -25.72 7.13 -2.92
CA LYS A 231 -27.07 6.63 -2.63
C LYS A 231 -27.58 5.67 -3.70
N SER A 232 -27.29 5.91 -4.97
CA SER A 232 -27.64 4.99 -6.05
C SER A 232 -26.96 3.62 -5.88
N VAL A 233 -25.68 3.60 -5.48
CA VAL A 233 -24.95 2.36 -5.21
C VAL A 233 -25.46 1.69 -3.94
N LEU A 234 -25.72 2.45 -2.87
CA LEU A 234 -26.37 1.95 -1.65
C LEU A 234 -27.69 1.25 -1.96
N GLY A 235 -28.50 1.81 -2.86
CA GLY A 235 -29.77 1.20 -3.29
C GLY A 235 -29.62 -0.02 -4.20
N ALA A 236 -28.46 -0.20 -4.84
CA ALA A 236 -28.22 -1.28 -5.80
C ALA A 236 -27.64 -2.56 -5.17
N VAL A 237 -27.01 -2.46 -4.00
CA VAL A 237 -26.37 -3.61 -3.33
C VAL A 237 -26.65 -3.63 -1.83
N ASP A 238 -26.69 -4.84 -1.26
CA ASP A 238 -26.93 -5.06 0.17
C ASP A 238 -25.64 -5.13 1.01
N VAL A 239 -24.47 -5.17 0.37
CA VAL A 239 -23.17 -5.24 1.04
C VAL A 239 -22.73 -3.87 1.60
N PRO A 240 -21.85 -3.85 2.62
CA PRO A 240 -21.24 -2.61 3.09
C PRO A 240 -20.39 -1.93 2.01
N LEU A 241 -20.29 -0.60 2.11
CA LEU A 241 -19.57 0.23 1.12
C LEU A 241 -18.34 0.91 1.72
N ILE A 242 -17.30 1.00 0.88
CA ILE A 242 -16.09 1.80 1.10
C ILE A 242 -16.18 3.02 0.19
N ILE A 243 -15.97 4.22 0.73
CA ILE A 243 -15.96 5.46 -0.05
C ILE A 243 -14.52 5.92 -0.19
N THR A 244 -13.95 5.75 -1.38
CA THR A 244 -12.53 5.97 -1.65
C THR A 244 -12.30 7.31 -2.36
N GLY A 245 -11.71 8.26 -1.66
CA GLY A 245 -11.36 9.58 -2.14
C GLY A 245 -10.03 9.65 -2.90
N HIS A 246 -9.44 10.85 -2.87
CA HIS A 246 -8.17 11.19 -3.53
C HIS A 246 -7.36 12.20 -2.70
N SER A 247 -6.11 12.45 -3.08
CA SER A 247 -5.16 13.30 -2.32
C SER A 247 -5.41 14.82 -2.38
N HIS A 248 -6.41 15.31 -3.12
CA HIS A 248 -6.79 16.73 -3.07
C HIS A 248 -7.67 17.02 -1.83
N PHE A 249 -7.02 17.36 -0.71
CA PHE A 249 -7.62 17.44 0.63
C PHE A 249 -8.86 18.33 0.77
N GLU A 250 -8.82 19.58 0.30
CA GLU A 250 -9.96 20.50 0.45
C GLU A 250 -11.23 19.93 -0.18
N ARG A 251 -11.09 19.48 -1.43
CA ARG A 251 -12.19 18.88 -2.17
C ARG A 251 -12.67 17.57 -1.56
N ASN A 252 -11.74 16.71 -1.14
CA ASN A 252 -12.08 15.44 -0.50
C ASN A 252 -12.82 15.66 0.83
N ASN A 253 -12.42 16.69 1.60
CA ASN A 253 -13.06 17.09 2.83
C ASN A 253 -14.52 17.52 2.62
N ASP A 254 -14.80 18.35 1.62
CA ASP A 254 -16.16 18.81 1.31
C ASP A 254 -17.07 17.65 0.90
N VAL A 255 -16.56 16.79 0.01
CA VAL A 255 -17.29 15.63 -0.52
C VAL A 255 -17.56 14.61 0.58
N LEU A 256 -16.54 14.15 1.32
CA LEU A 256 -16.70 13.11 2.33
C LEU A 256 -17.52 13.59 3.54
N LYS A 257 -17.46 14.88 3.89
CA LYS A 257 -18.39 15.47 4.88
C LYS A 257 -19.84 15.36 4.42
N ALA A 258 -20.12 15.69 3.15
CA ALA A 258 -21.47 15.62 2.60
C ALA A 258 -21.98 14.18 2.51
N VAL A 259 -21.14 13.24 2.04
CA VAL A 259 -21.45 11.81 1.97
C VAL A 259 -21.73 11.25 3.36
N ALA A 260 -20.85 11.51 4.34
CA ALA A 260 -21.02 11.05 5.71
C ALA A 260 -22.34 11.56 6.31
N ARG A 261 -22.66 12.84 6.13
CA ARG A 261 -23.92 13.42 6.62
C ARG A 261 -25.14 12.79 5.96
N ALA A 262 -25.12 12.65 4.64
CA ALA A 262 -26.27 12.19 3.87
C ALA A 262 -26.53 10.69 3.99
N CYS A 263 -25.52 9.92 4.40
CA CYS A 263 -25.56 8.46 4.58
C CYS A 263 -25.40 8.07 6.06
N ALA A 264 -25.70 8.98 6.99
CA ALA A 264 -25.64 8.72 8.42
C ALA A 264 -26.47 7.47 8.77
N GLY A 265 -25.90 6.61 9.61
CA GLY A 265 -26.50 5.32 9.96
C GLY A 265 -26.09 4.14 9.06
N GLU A 266 -25.51 4.36 7.88
CA GLU A 266 -25.06 3.25 7.00
C GLU A 266 -23.76 2.58 7.47
N ASN A 267 -23.03 3.19 8.41
CA ASN A 267 -21.72 2.71 8.88
C ASN A 267 -20.75 2.40 7.73
N LEU A 268 -20.49 3.42 6.91
CA LEU A 268 -19.57 3.38 5.78
C LEU A 268 -18.11 3.27 6.25
N LEU A 269 -17.22 2.79 5.38
CA LEU A 269 -15.78 2.94 5.56
C LEU A 269 -15.27 4.13 4.72
N LEU A 270 -14.91 5.23 5.37
CA LEU A 270 -14.39 6.43 4.70
C LEU A 270 -12.88 6.27 4.46
N ASN A 271 -12.51 6.13 3.19
CA ASN A 271 -11.16 5.83 2.74
C ASN A 271 -10.56 7.04 1.98
N TRP A 272 -9.58 7.77 2.48
CA TRP A 272 -8.79 7.63 3.70
C TRP A 272 -8.50 9.01 4.31
N VAL A 273 -7.83 8.99 5.46
CA VAL A 273 -7.21 10.16 6.08
C VAL A 273 -5.70 10.00 6.19
N GLU A 274 -5.01 11.14 6.19
CA GLU A 274 -3.55 11.24 6.31
C GLU A 274 -3.17 12.16 7.47
N GLN A 275 -1.90 12.16 7.89
CA GLN A 275 -1.40 12.89 9.05
C GLN A 275 -1.70 14.38 9.00
N ASP A 276 -1.62 14.96 7.81
CA ASP A 276 -1.85 16.39 7.58
C ASP A 276 -3.34 16.73 7.38
N ASN A 277 -4.19 15.73 7.10
CA ASN A 277 -5.61 15.95 6.78
C ASN A 277 -6.54 14.84 7.32
N TYR A 278 -6.58 14.66 8.63
CA TYR A 278 -7.49 13.70 9.28
C TYR A 278 -8.70 14.33 9.96
N ARG A 279 -8.54 15.51 10.57
CA ARG A 279 -9.51 16.08 11.51
C ARG A 279 -10.92 16.23 10.95
N THR A 280 -11.03 16.70 9.71
CA THR A 280 -12.33 16.92 9.03
C THR A 280 -13.12 15.62 8.87
N ILE A 281 -12.50 14.62 8.25
CA ILE A 281 -13.17 13.36 7.92
C ILE A 281 -13.36 12.53 9.20
N ALA A 282 -12.40 12.57 10.12
CA ALA A 282 -12.53 11.98 11.45
C ALA A 282 -13.73 12.55 12.22
N GLY A 283 -13.87 13.89 12.27
CA GLY A 283 -15.01 14.54 12.90
C GLY A 283 -16.35 14.16 12.26
N ALA A 284 -16.39 14.02 10.92
CA ALA A 284 -17.58 13.54 10.21
C ALA A 284 -17.89 12.07 10.55
N ALA A 285 -16.88 11.21 10.64
CA ALA A 285 -17.05 9.81 11.01
C ALA A 285 -17.63 9.64 12.42
N ILE A 286 -17.17 10.46 13.38
CA ILE A 286 -17.74 10.50 14.74
C ILE A 286 -19.20 10.98 14.70
N ALA A 287 -19.45 12.10 14.02
CA ALA A 287 -20.77 12.74 14.01
C ALA A 287 -21.86 11.87 13.39
N TYR A 288 -21.51 11.05 12.39
CA TYR A 288 -22.47 10.29 11.58
C TYR A 288 -22.33 8.76 11.72
N GLY A 289 -21.44 8.29 12.58
CA GLY A 289 -21.28 6.87 12.90
C GLY A 289 -20.68 6.06 11.75
N HIS A 290 -19.51 6.47 11.27
CA HIS A 290 -18.77 5.76 10.21
C HIS A 290 -17.40 5.32 10.69
N CYS A 291 -16.81 4.38 9.95
CA CYS A 291 -15.43 3.96 10.11
C CYS A 291 -14.50 4.81 9.22
N VAL A 292 -13.21 4.84 9.55
CA VAL A 292 -12.19 5.62 8.85
C VAL A 292 -10.96 4.76 8.54
N VAL A 293 -10.41 4.93 7.35
CA VAL A 293 -9.11 4.36 6.97
C VAL A 293 -8.00 5.35 7.26
N ALA A 294 -7.02 4.95 8.05
CA ALA A 294 -5.85 5.72 8.42
C ALA A 294 -4.64 5.29 7.57
N GLN A 295 -4.28 6.09 6.57
CA GLN A 295 -3.20 5.75 5.65
C GLN A 295 -1.84 6.19 6.19
N SER A 296 -0.83 5.32 6.04
CA SER A 296 0.57 5.65 6.27
C SER A 296 1.44 5.23 5.08
N PRO A 297 2.43 6.06 4.67
CA PRO A 297 3.25 5.78 3.49
C PRO A 297 4.36 4.76 3.81
N ILE A 298 3.99 3.48 3.88
CA ILE A 298 4.89 2.34 4.11
C ILE A 298 5.80 2.59 5.34
N ASP A 299 5.19 3.09 6.42
CA ASP A 299 5.89 3.41 7.67
C ASP A 299 5.05 3.03 8.90
N VAL A 300 5.65 2.24 9.79
CA VAL A 300 5.00 1.73 11.01
C VAL A 300 4.83 2.80 12.06
N ASN A 301 5.79 3.73 12.19
CA ASN A 301 5.70 4.83 13.14
C ASN A 301 4.61 5.82 12.73
N ILE A 302 4.50 6.13 11.44
CA ILE A 302 3.41 6.95 10.93
C ILE A 302 2.07 6.22 11.11
N GLY A 303 2.00 4.92 10.81
CA GLY A 303 0.79 4.12 11.05
C GLY A 303 0.33 4.15 12.52
N LYS A 304 1.27 3.95 13.44
CA LYS A 304 1.03 4.08 14.89
C LYS A 304 0.56 5.49 15.26
N GLN A 305 1.23 6.51 14.73
CA GLN A 305 0.91 7.90 15.04
C GLN A 305 -0.47 8.31 14.51
N MET A 306 -0.86 7.82 13.33
CA MET A 306 -2.20 8.04 12.80
C MET A 306 -3.27 7.50 13.75
N ASN A 307 -3.09 6.28 14.25
CA ASN A 307 -4.02 5.69 15.22
C ASN A 307 -4.07 6.51 16.52
N ILE A 308 -2.93 6.96 17.04
CA ILE A 308 -2.88 7.85 18.21
C ILE A 308 -3.66 9.14 17.97
N LEU A 309 -3.44 9.80 16.83
CA LEU A 309 -4.11 11.05 16.48
C LEU A 309 -5.63 10.87 16.37
N LEU A 310 -6.10 9.78 15.78
CA LEU A 310 -7.52 9.47 15.64
C LEU A 310 -8.17 9.13 16.99
N THR A 311 -7.51 8.33 17.82
CA THR A 311 -8.04 8.00 19.16
C THR A 311 -8.05 9.21 20.10
N ASN A 312 -7.10 10.14 19.97
CA ASN A 312 -7.10 11.40 20.73
C ASN A 312 -8.24 12.34 20.31
N MET A 313 -8.86 12.11 19.15
CA MET A 313 -10.09 12.78 18.71
C MET A 313 -11.35 12.00 19.09
N ASP A 314 -11.25 10.99 19.96
CA ASP A 314 -12.34 10.12 20.39
C ASP A 314 -12.92 9.21 19.29
N ILE A 315 -12.17 8.95 18.20
CA ILE A 315 -12.50 7.83 17.32
C ILE A 315 -12.20 6.53 18.06
N LYS A 316 -13.21 5.66 18.11
CA LYS A 316 -13.09 4.34 18.73
C LYS A 316 -12.15 3.45 17.91
N GLN A 317 -11.39 2.59 18.59
CA GLN A 317 -10.49 1.63 17.93
C GLN A 317 -11.26 0.71 16.95
N GLU A 318 -12.51 0.40 17.30
CA GLU A 318 -13.45 -0.39 16.50
C GLU A 318 -13.96 0.34 15.24
N GLN A 319 -13.51 1.56 15.00
CA GLN A 319 -13.84 2.37 13.82
C GLN A 319 -12.61 2.70 12.95
N ILE A 320 -11.42 2.21 13.31
CA ILE A 320 -10.16 2.53 12.61
C ILE A 320 -9.66 1.31 11.85
N VAL A 321 -9.44 1.49 10.55
CA VAL A 321 -8.75 0.52 9.68
C VAL A 321 -7.44 1.15 9.23
N MET A 322 -6.33 0.42 9.23
CA MET A 322 -5.02 0.92 8.80
C MET A 322 -4.80 0.66 7.30
N ASP A 323 -4.27 1.63 6.57
CA ASP A 323 -3.77 1.43 5.20
C ASP A 323 -2.26 1.69 5.17
N PRO A 324 -1.42 0.64 5.15
CA PRO A 324 0.04 0.79 5.13
C PRO A 324 0.60 1.19 3.75
N MET A 325 -0.28 1.57 2.81
CA MET A 325 -0.01 1.91 1.42
C MET A 325 0.49 0.72 0.60
N THR A 326 -0.25 0.42 -0.47
CA THR A 326 0.01 -0.77 -1.28
C THR A 326 1.15 -0.55 -2.26
N GLY A 327 2.08 -1.51 -2.34
CA GLY A 327 3.00 -1.72 -3.45
C GLY A 327 2.54 -2.92 -4.28
N SER A 328 2.66 -2.86 -5.60
CA SER A 328 2.29 -3.99 -6.47
C SER A 328 3.47 -4.92 -6.72
N THR A 329 3.18 -6.17 -7.10
CA THR A 329 4.24 -7.15 -7.40
C THR A 329 5.21 -6.60 -8.44
N GLY A 330 6.50 -6.59 -8.12
CA GLY A 330 7.58 -6.03 -8.95
C GLY A 330 7.78 -4.52 -8.81
N TYR A 331 6.96 -3.84 -8.03
CA TYR A 331 6.98 -2.38 -7.81
C TYR A 331 6.79 -2.07 -6.32
N GLY A 332 7.74 -2.51 -5.49
CA GLY A 332 7.83 -2.15 -4.08
C GLY A 332 6.90 -2.92 -3.13
N ILE A 333 6.32 -4.05 -3.57
CA ILE A 333 5.49 -4.92 -2.73
C ILE A 333 6.22 -5.39 -1.47
N GLU A 334 7.53 -5.65 -1.57
CA GLU A 334 8.36 -6.12 -0.48
C GLU A 334 8.41 -5.13 0.69
N TYR A 335 8.39 -3.83 0.40
CA TYR A 335 8.35 -2.80 1.44
C TYR A 335 7.00 -2.80 2.16
N THR A 336 5.90 -2.82 1.40
CA THR A 336 4.54 -2.94 1.97
C THR A 336 4.40 -4.22 2.79
N TYR A 337 4.84 -5.36 2.24
CA TYR A 337 4.77 -6.67 2.87
C TYR A 337 5.50 -6.67 4.23
N SER A 338 6.76 -6.24 4.26
CA SER A 338 7.54 -6.19 5.51
C SER A 338 6.98 -5.20 6.53
N VAL A 339 6.41 -4.07 6.08
CA VAL A 339 5.76 -3.11 6.97
C VAL A 339 4.49 -3.69 7.57
N MET A 340 3.66 -4.37 6.78
CA MET A 340 2.46 -5.07 7.24
C MET A 340 2.78 -6.15 8.27
N GLU A 341 3.77 -7.01 8.00
CA GLU A 341 4.20 -8.02 8.97
C GLU A 341 4.71 -7.37 10.26
N ARG A 342 5.48 -6.27 10.16
CA ARG A 342 5.97 -5.55 11.34
C ARG A 342 4.82 -4.94 12.13
N ILE A 343 3.79 -4.38 11.48
CA ILE A 343 2.58 -3.89 12.15
C ILE A 343 1.91 -5.04 12.90
N ARG A 344 1.65 -6.16 12.22
CA ARG A 344 0.96 -7.31 12.80
C ARG A 344 1.73 -7.93 13.96
N LEU A 345 3.02 -8.19 13.80
CA LEU A 345 3.88 -8.75 14.86
C LEU A 345 3.97 -7.83 16.07
N THR A 346 4.15 -6.52 15.84
CA THR A 346 4.26 -5.55 16.96
C THR A 346 2.94 -5.42 17.71
N ALA A 347 1.81 -5.47 16.99
CA ALA A 347 0.49 -5.47 17.58
C ALA A 347 0.26 -6.69 18.47
N LEU A 348 0.46 -7.89 17.91
CA LEU A 348 0.31 -9.15 18.65
C LEU A 348 1.25 -9.25 19.85
N GLY A 349 2.43 -8.63 19.75
CA GLY A 349 3.41 -8.51 20.84
C GLY A 349 3.09 -7.44 21.90
N GLY A 350 1.97 -6.72 21.79
CA GLY A 350 1.43 -5.88 22.85
C GLY A 350 1.21 -4.40 22.51
N ASP A 351 1.60 -3.93 21.32
CA ASP A 351 1.36 -2.54 20.93
C ASP A 351 -0.08 -2.32 20.45
N ARG A 352 -0.92 -1.86 21.37
CA ARG A 352 -2.33 -1.57 21.06
C ARG A 352 -2.53 -0.61 19.90
N MET A 353 -1.65 0.39 19.71
CA MET A 353 -1.85 1.39 18.65
C MET A 353 -1.47 0.89 17.26
N LEU A 354 -0.97 -0.34 17.14
CA LEU A 354 -0.78 -1.03 15.86
C LEU A 354 -1.78 -2.17 15.65
N ALA A 355 -2.69 -2.39 16.60
CA ALA A 355 -3.64 -3.50 16.56
C ALA A 355 -4.85 -3.25 15.65
N GLY A 356 -4.80 -2.28 14.73
CA GLY A 356 -5.84 -2.10 13.74
C GLY A 356 -5.85 -3.21 12.69
N PRO A 357 -7.02 -3.57 12.13
CA PRO A 357 -7.06 -4.37 10.92
C PRO A 357 -6.55 -3.57 9.72
N MET A 358 -6.06 -4.23 8.69
CA MET A 358 -5.40 -3.60 7.54
C MET A 358 -6.19 -3.71 6.24
N ILE A 359 -6.25 -2.62 5.46
CA ILE A 359 -6.80 -2.59 4.10
C ILE A 359 -5.71 -2.34 3.08
N VAL A 360 -5.79 -2.99 1.93
CA VAL A 360 -4.87 -2.81 0.79
C VAL A 360 -5.63 -2.69 -0.53
N SER A 361 -5.04 -2.00 -1.51
CA SER A 361 -5.63 -1.70 -2.82
C SER A 361 -4.81 -2.27 -3.99
N PRO A 362 -4.59 -3.61 -4.06
CA PRO A 362 -3.81 -4.24 -5.13
C PRO A 362 -4.33 -3.92 -6.53
N GLY A 363 -5.65 -3.81 -6.74
CA GLY A 363 -6.21 -3.51 -8.05
C GLY A 363 -5.77 -2.16 -8.59
N GLN A 364 -5.80 -1.13 -7.74
CA GLN A 364 -5.37 0.21 -8.14
C GLN A 364 -3.87 0.28 -8.44
N GLU A 365 -3.03 -0.40 -7.67
CA GLU A 365 -1.59 -0.38 -7.90
C GLU A 365 -1.18 -1.21 -9.12
N CYS A 366 -1.81 -2.38 -9.31
CA CYS A 366 -1.58 -3.19 -10.51
C CYS A 366 -2.05 -2.47 -11.78
N ALA A 367 -3.16 -1.73 -11.74
CA ALA A 367 -3.63 -0.98 -12.91
C ALA A 367 -2.62 0.09 -13.42
N LYS A 368 -1.67 0.53 -12.58
CA LYS A 368 -0.67 1.53 -12.94
C LYS A 368 0.54 0.96 -13.65
N ILE A 369 0.87 -0.32 -13.47
CA ILE A 369 2.13 -0.90 -13.95
C ILE A 369 2.08 -1.35 -15.41
N LYS A 370 3.25 -1.44 -16.04
CA LYS A 370 3.36 -1.78 -17.47
C LYS A 370 2.89 -3.22 -17.74
N GLU A 371 3.26 -4.15 -16.89
CA GLU A 371 2.99 -5.59 -17.03
C GLU A 371 1.51 -5.95 -16.81
N PHE A 372 0.68 -4.98 -16.41
CA PHE A 372 -0.77 -5.14 -16.35
C PHE A 372 -1.48 -4.59 -17.60
N LYS A 373 -0.78 -3.84 -18.46
CA LYS A 373 -1.37 -3.09 -19.59
C LYS A 373 -0.79 -3.45 -20.95
N ALA A 374 0.50 -3.78 -20.98
CA ALA A 374 1.23 -3.94 -22.23
C ALA A 374 0.73 -5.15 -23.02
N SER A 375 0.50 -4.96 -24.33
CA SER A 375 -0.04 -5.99 -25.21
C SER A 375 0.94 -7.17 -25.39
N GLU A 376 0.40 -8.34 -25.71
CA GLU A 376 1.21 -9.50 -26.10
C GLU A 376 1.96 -9.25 -27.42
N GLN A 377 1.44 -8.41 -28.31
CA GLN A 377 2.12 -8.04 -29.56
C GLN A 377 3.42 -7.29 -29.29
N ASP A 378 3.41 -6.33 -28.35
CA ASP A 378 4.59 -5.54 -28.00
C ASP A 378 5.57 -6.32 -27.12
N PHE A 379 5.05 -7.25 -26.29
CA PHE A 379 5.84 -8.07 -25.39
C PHE A 379 5.45 -9.57 -25.47
N PRO A 380 5.82 -10.27 -26.57
CA PRO A 380 5.40 -11.67 -26.78
C PRO A 380 5.86 -12.63 -25.68
N ALA A 381 7.04 -12.38 -25.08
CA ALA A 381 7.59 -13.20 -24.01
C ALA A 381 6.76 -13.16 -22.72
N TRP A 382 5.87 -12.17 -22.55
CA TRP A 382 5.01 -12.05 -21.37
C TRP A 382 3.66 -12.76 -21.52
N GLY A 383 3.37 -13.27 -22.72
CA GLY A 383 2.16 -14.03 -23.02
C GLY A 383 0.86 -13.23 -22.90
N ASP A 384 -0.24 -13.97 -22.89
CA ASP A 384 -1.61 -13.44 -22.93
C ASP A 384 -1.88 -12.43 -21.82
N LEU A 385 -2.27 -11.22 -22.23
CA LEU A 385 -2.52 -10.10 -21.32
C LEU A 385 -3.69 -10.36 -20.37
N ARG A 386 -4.75 -11.06 -20.80
CA ARG A 386 -5.92 -11.33 -19.94
C ARG A 386 -5.53 -12.19 -18.75
N LYS A 387 -4.87 -13.32 -19.01
CA LYS A 387 -4.36 -14.22 -17.96
C LYS A 387 -3.30 -13.55 -17.11
N ARG A 388 -2.38 -12.82 -17.73
CA ARG A 388 -1.30 -12.13 -17.01
C ARG A 388 -1.84 -11.07 -16.06
N ALA A 389 -2.77 -10.23 -16.49
CA ALA A 389 -3.38 -9.22 -15.63
C ALA A 389 -4.08 -9.85 -14.42
N ALA A 390 -4.92 -10.87 -14.63
CA ALA A 390 -5.56 -11.62 -13.56
C ALA A 390 -4.55 -12.20 -12.56
N ALA A 391 -3.50 -12.85 -13.08
CA ALA A 391 -2.47 -13.48 -12.26
C ALA A 391 -1.63 -12.47 -11.47
N TRP A 392 -1.33 -11.31 -12.06
CA TRP A 392 -0.50 -10.29 -11.41
C TRP A 392 -1.20 -9.67 -10.20
N GLU A 393 -2.48 -9.35 -10.36
CA GLU A 393 -3.29 -8.83 -9.28
C GLU A 393 -3.54 -9.90 -8.21
N LEU A 394 -3.83 -11.15 -8.61
CA LEU A 394 -3.97 -12.26 -7.67
C LEU A 394 -2.68 -12.52 -6.87
N ALA A 395 -1.51 -12.48 -7.51
CA ALA A 395 -0.22 -12.67 -6.84
C ALA A 395 0.07 -11.54 -5.85
N THR A 396 -0.25 -10.30 -6.22
CA THR A 396 -0.13 -9.14 -5.32
C THR A 396 -1.08 -9.28 -4.13
N ALA A 397 -2.35 -9.58 -4.38
CA ALA A 397 -3.36 -9.76 -3.35
C ALA A 397 -2.99 -10.89 -2.38
N THR A 398 -2.58 -12.04 -2.92
CA THR A 398 -2.22 -13.22 -2.11
C THR A 398 -0.97 -12.96 -1.26
N SER A 399 0.02 -12.25 -1.78
CA SER A 399 1.19 -11.84 -0.99
C SER A 399 0.78 -10.96 0.19
N LEU A 400 -0.05 -9.94 -0.04
CA LEU A 400 -0.51 -9.03 1.01
C LEU A 400 -1.48 -9.70 1.99
N LEU A 401 -2.21 -10.73 1.53
CA LEU A 401 -3.03 -11.58 2.39
C LEU A 401 -2.17 -12.30 3.44
N TYR A 402 -1.05 -12.90 3.04
CA TYR A 402 -0.11 -13.52 3.97
C TYR A 402 0.60 -12.52 4.90
N ALA A 403 0.74 -11.26 4.47
CA ALA A 403 1.24 -10.18 5.34
C ALA A 403 0.20 -9.68 6.35
N GLY A 404 -1.06 -10.08 6.21
CA GLY A 404 -2.13 -9.82 7.18
C GLY A 404 -3.17 -8.79 6.76
N ALA A 405 -3.40 -8.59 5.46
CA ALA A 405 -4.54 -7.82 4.98
C ALA A 405 -5.87 -8.41 5.47
N ASP A 406 -6.74 -7.55 5.99
CA ASP A 406 -8.11 -7.86 6.40
C ASP A 406 -9.13 -7.44 5.34
N ILE A 407 -8.82 -6.45 4.49
CA ILE A 407 -9.61 -6.07 3.31
C ILE A 407 -8.70 -5.91 2.09
N LEU A 408 -9.09 -6.49 0.96
CA LEU A 408 -8.40 -6.34 -0.32
C LEU A 408 -9.32 -5.74 -1.38
N ILE A 409 -8.97 -4.56 -1.91
CA ILE A 409 -9.70 -3.90 -3.01
C ILE A 409 -9.09 -4.28 -4.36
N LEU A 410 -9.87 -4.96 -5.19
CA LEU A 410 -9.46 -5.54 -6.47
C LEU A 410 -10.24 -4.93 -7.65
N TYR A 411 -9.67 -5.00 -8.85
CA TYR A 411 -10.26 -4.56 -10.11
C TYR A 411 -10.60 -5.74 -11.01
N HIS A 412 -9.73 -6.74 -11.13
CA HIS A 412 -9.95 -7.87 -12.03
C HIS A 412 -10.90 -8.92 -11.40
N PRO A 413 -12.03 -9.27 -12.04
CA PRO A 413 -13.02 -10.15 -11.43
C PRO A 413 -12.50 -11.58 -11.18
N GLU A 414 -11.68 -12.11 -12.09
CA GLU A 414 -11.05 -13.42 -11.85
C GLU A 414 -10.09 -13.37 -10.64
N ALA A 415 -9.31 -12.31 -10.47
CA ALA A 415 -8.44 -12.17 -9.30
C ALA A 415 -9.27 -12.07 -8.01
N ALA A 416 -10.39 -11.34 -8.03
CA ALA A 416 -11.32 -11.25 -6.90
C ALA A 416 -11.90 -12.61 -6.49
N MET A 417 -12.46 -13.36 -7.45
CA MET A 417 -13.01 -14.69 -7.18
C MET A 417 -11.94 -15.66 -6.69
N ARG A 418 -10.75 -15.67 -7.30
CA ARG A 418 -9.64 -16.54 -6.89
C ARG A 418 -9.05 -16.17 -5.53
N THR A 419 -9.04 -14.89 -5.18
CA THR A 419 -8.62 -14.42 -3.85
C THR A 419 -9.59 -14.93 -2.79
N LYS A 420 -10.91 -14.86 -3.05
CA LYS A 420 -11.92 -15.46 -2.16
C LYS A 420 -11.75 -16.97 -2.02
N ASP A 421 -11.60 -17.69 -3.13
CA ASP A 421 -11.34 -19.15 -3.11
C ASP A 421 -10.10 -19.49 -2.26
N THR A 422 -9.08 -18.64 -2.31
CA THR A 422 -7.82 -18.81 -1.55
C THR A 422 -8.07 -18.58 -0.06
N ILE A 423 -8.77 -17.50 0.30
CA ILE A 423 -9.17 -17.23 1.69
C ILE A 423 -9.98 -18.39 2.26
N ASP A 424 -11.01 -18.87 1.54
CA ASP A 424 -11.87 -19.95 1.99
C ASP A 424 -11.13 -21.29 2.19
N LYS A 425 -10.00 -21.50 1.50
CA LYS A 425 -9.13 -22.66 1.70
C LYS A 425 -8.19 -22.49 2.89
N LEU A 426 -7.66 -21.29 3.10
CA LEU A 426 -6.74 -20.99 4.21
C LEU A 426 -7.45 -20.90 5.57
N MET A 427 -8.75 -20.64 5.58
CA MET A 427 -9.58 -20.60 6.79
C MET A 427 -10.11 -21.97 7.25
N ARG A 428 -9.78 -23.05 6.54
CA ARG A 428 -10.12 -24.44 6.89
C ARG A 428 -8.94 -25.12 7.55
#